data_AF-A0A5K1CYC1-F1
#
_entry.id   AF-A0A5K1CYC1-F1
#
_cell.length_a   1.000
_cell.length_b   1.000
_cell.length_c   1.000
_cell.angle_alpha   90.00
_cell.angle_beta   90.00
_cell.angle_gamma   90.00
#
_symmetry.space_group_name_H-M   'P 1'
#
loop_
_entity.id
_entity.type
_entity.pdbx_description
1 polymer ?
#
loop_
_entity_poly.entity_id
_entity_poly.type
_entity_poly.pdbx_seq_one_letter_code
_entity_poly.pdbx_strand_id
1 'polypeptide(L)'
;GCDGSVMLDNTPILLSEKEAVPNKRSVRGFELIDRIKFSLEEACPQTVSCADTLVMISRDSVHLVSSTPFFFSYNPAKTKPFTRPMALSSKLLMR
;
A
#
# COMPACT_ATOMS: atom_id res chain seq x y z
N GLY A 1 -2.95 -4.50 11.70
CA GLY A 1 -3.11 -5.58 10.68
C GLY A 1 -2.48 -5.09 9.40
N CYS A 2 -3.00 -5.45 8.22
CA CYS A 2 -2.70 -4.75 6.96
C CYS A 2 -3.89 -3.85 6.60
N ASP A 3 -4.11 -2.83 7.41
CA ASP A 3 -5.29 -1.96 7.43
C ASP A 3 -4.96 -0.50 7.08
N GLY A 4 -3.69 -0.20 6.78
CA GLY A 4 -3.23 1.12 6.37
C GLY A 4 -3.09 2.13 7.53
N SER A 5 -3.32 1.72 8.78
CA SER A 5 -3.24 2.57 9.98
C SER A 5 -1.89 3.30 10.11
N VAL A 6 -0.81 2.67 9.67
CA VAL A 6 0.55 3.26 9.64
C VAL A 6 0.68 4.51 8.75
N MET A 7 -0.27 4.76 7.84
CA MET A 7 -0.31 5.97 7.02
C MET A 7 -0.93 7.18 7.73
N LEU A 8 -1.71 6.98 8.79
CA LEU A 8 -2.40 8.07 9.48
C LEU A 8 -1.41 8.99 10.21
N ASP A 9 -1.63 10.29 10.10
CA ASP A 9 -0.88 11.31 10.84
C ASP A 9 -1.47 11.55 12.24
N ASN A 10 -0.69 12.22 13.10
CA ASN A 10 -1.16 12.62 14.42
C ASN A 10 -2.35 13.55 14.30
N THR A 11 -3.38 13.26 15.08
CA THR A 11 -4.53 14.16 15.28
C THR A 11 -4.70 14.44 16.78
N PRO A 12 -5.49 15.45 17.19
CA PRO A 12 -5.72 15.74 18.60
C PRO A 12 -6.28 14.57 19.42
N ILE A 13 -6.87 13.57 18.76
CA ILE A 13 -7.54 12.43 19.38
C ILE A 13 -6.84 11.09 19.11
N LEU A 14 -5.83 11.06 18.22
CA LEU A 14 -5.16 9.84 17.81
C LEU A 14 -3.66 10.06 17.68
N LEU A 15 -2.90 9.22 18.38
CA LEU A 15 -1.46 9.11 18.21
C LEU A 15 -1.17 8.16 17.04
N SER A 16 -0.45 8.67 16.06
CA SER A 16 -0.02 7.96 14.87
C SER A 16 0.94 6.82 15.22
N GLU A 17 0.79 5.70 14.51
CA GLU A 17 1.76 4.61 14.54
C GLU A 17 3.14 5.03 13.99
N LYS A 18 3.23 6.14 13.24
CA LYS A 18 4.51 6.72 12.79
C LYS A 18 5.39 7.15 13.97
N GLU A 19 4.78 7.54 15.09
CA GLU A 19 5.48 7.95 16.30
C GLU A 19 5.82 6.78 17.25
N ALA A 20 5.37 5.56 16.92
CA ALA A 20 5.73 4.38 17.70
C ALA A 20 7.25 4.18 17.68
N VAL A 21 7.82 3.72 18.81
CA VAL A 21 9.26 3.46 18.99
C VAL A 21 9.92 2.75 17.80
N PRO A 22 9.37 1.67 17.22
CA PRO A 22 10.00 1.00 16.07
C PRO A 22 9.95 1.80 14.76
N ASN A 23 9.01 2.74 14.62
CA ASN A 23 8.75 3.45 13.36
C ASN A 23 9.35 4.86 13.35
N LYS A 24 9.44 5.49 14.51
CA LYS A 24 9.89 6.87 14.68
C LYS A 24 11.30 7.05 14.11
N ARG A 25 11.41 7.87 13.06
CA ARG A 25 12.66 8.13 12.30
C ARG A 25 13.29 6.87 11.68
N SER A 26 12.50 5.82 11.45
CA SER A 26 12.95 4.54 10.89
C SER A 26 12.23 4.24 9.56
N VAL A 27 10.90 4.18 9.61
CA VAL A 27 10.06 3.95 8.42
C VAL A 27 10.10 5.21 7.54
N ARG A 28 10.16 4.99 6.22
CA ARG A 28 10.35 6.02 5.20
C ARG A 28 9.51 5.73 3.96
N GLY A 29 9.39 6.71 3.08
CA GLY A 29 8.69 6.57 1.80
C GLY A 29 7.22 6.98 1.81
N PHE A 30 6.74 7.63 2.88
CA PHE A 30 5.36 8.12 3.00
C PHE A 30 4.95 9.02 1.82
N GLU A 31 5.77 10.01 1.49
CA GLU A 31 5.51 10.94 0.37
C GLU A 31 5.46 10.26 -1.01
N LEU A 32 6.14 9.12 -1.18
CA LEU A 32 6.06 8.33 -2.41
C LEU A 32 4.70 7.65 -2.49
N ILE A 33 4.25 7.05 -1.38
CA ILE A 33 2.96 6.36 -1.29
C ILE A 33 1.84 7.37 -1.50
N ASP A 34 1.93 8.58 -0.95
CA ASP A 34 0.93 9.64 -1.13
C ASP A 34 0.81 10.06 -2.61
N ARG A 35 1.94 10.20 -3.33
CA ARG A 35 1.92 10.53 -4.76
C ARG A 35 1.31 9.41 -5.62
N ILE A 36 1.61 8.16 -5.28
CA ILE A 36 1.01 7.01 -5.95
C ILE A 36 -0.49 7.00 -5.68
N LYS A 37 -0.90 7.20 -4.42
CA LYS A 37 -2.30 7.22 -4.04
C LYS A 37 -3.06 8.36 -4.72
N PHE A 38 -2.44 9.54 -4.83
CA PHE A 38 -2.98 10.68 -5.57
C PHE A 38 -3.23 10.32 -7.04
N SER A 39 -2.24 9.73 -7.71
CA SER A 39 -2.36 9.29 -9.12
C SER A 39 -3.45 8.22 -9.30
N LEU A 40 -3.60 7.31 -8.33
CA LEU A 40 -4.65 6.29 -8.32
C LEU A 40 -6.04 6.89 -8.13
N GLU A 41 -6.19 7.92 -7.31
CA GLU A 41 -7.47 8.62 -7.13
C GLU A 41 -7.84 9.48 -8.34
N GLU A 42 -6.86 10.02 -9.08
CA GLU A 42 -7.11 10.70 -10.35
C GLU A 42 -7.65 9.74 -11.41
N ALA A 43 -7.10 8.53 -11.49
CA ALA A 43 -7.55 7.52 -12.46
C ALA A 43 -8.86 6.82 -12.02
N CYS A 44 -8.97 6.47 -10.74
CA CYS A 44 -10.04 5.64 -10.18
C CYS A 44 -10.45 6.14 -8.78
N PRO A 45 -11.33 7.17 -8.69
CA PRO A 45 -11.72 7.77 -7.42
C PRO A 45 -12.33 6.74 -6.45
N GLN A 46 -11.93 6.79 -5.18
CA GLN A 46 -12.45 5.97 -4.06
C GLN A 46 -12.49 4.46 -4.32
N THR A 47 -11.64 3.96 -5.21
CA THR A 47 -11.71 2.57 -5.65
C THR A 47 -10.65 1.70 -4.97
N VAL A 48 -9.43 2.21 -4.83
CA VAL A 48 -8.31 1.47 -4.24
C VAL A 48 -8.13 1.87 -2.78
N SER A 49 -8.08 0.93 -1.84
CA SER A 49 -7.83 1.25 -0.43
C SER A 49 -6.34 1.59 -0.18
N CYS A 50 -6.03 2.34 0.89
CA CYS A 50 -4.63 2.60 1.26
C CYS A 50 -3.89 1.32 1.66
N ALA A 51 -4.58 0.36 2.28
CA ALA A 51 -4.04 -0.96 2.57
C ALA A 51 -3.64 -1.71 1.29
N ASP A 52 -4.51 -1.74 0.28
CA ASP A 52 -4.22 -2.38 -1.00
C ASP A 52 -3.09 -1.67 -1.76
N THR A 53 -3.03 -0.34 -1.65
CA THR A 53 -1.93 0.46 -2.23
C THR A 53 -0.58 0.01 -1.67
N LEU A 54 -0.47 -0.17 -0.35
CA LEU A 54 0.75 -0.68 0.28
C LEU A 54 1.11 -2.10 -0.18
N VAL A 55 0.11 -2.97 -0.33
CA VAL A 55 0.33 -4.35 -0.83
C VAL A 55 0.84 -4.35 -2.27
N MET A 56 0.24 -3.54 -3.15
CA MET A 56 0.67 -3.43 -4.54
C MET A 56 2.09 -2.87 -4.65
N ILE A 57 2.38 -1.76 -3.97
CA ILE A 57 3.71 -1.14 -3.97
C ILE A 57 4.76 -2.12 -3.44
N SER A 58 4.44 -2.87 -2.38
CA SER A 58 5.38 -3.85 -1.79
C SER A 58 5.69 -4.98 -2.77
N ARG A 59 4.67 -5.53 -3.43
CA ARG A 59 4.83 -6.59 -4.45
C ARG A 59 5.70 -6.11 -5.61
N ASP A 60 5.39 -4.93 -6.12
CA ASP A 60 6.06 -4.39 -7.29
C ASP A 60 7.50 -3.94 -6.94
N SER A 61 7.73 -3.41 -5.72
CA SER A 61 9.07 -3.08 -5.22
C SER A 61 9.99 -4.31 -5.13
N VAL A 62 9.47 -5.42 -4.59
CA VAL A 62 10.23 -6.69 -4.54
C VAL A 62 10.54 -7.20 -5.94
N HIS A 63 9.57 -7.11 -6.85
CA HIS A 63 9.75 -7.51 -8.24
C HIS A 63 10.83 -6.68 -8.96
N LEU A 64 10.88 -5.37 -8.72
CA LEU A 64 11.86 -4.47 -9.33
C LEU A 64 13.28 -4.65 -8.77
N VAL A 65 13.40 -4.99 -7.49
CA VAL A 65 14.70 -5.14 -6.81
C VAL A 65 15.25 -6.56 -6.92
N SER A 66 14.42 -7.57 -7.20
CA SER A 66 14.90 -8.94 -7.36
C SER A 66 15.75 -9.08 -8.62
N SER A 67 17.06 -9.31 -8.46
CA SER A 67 18.02 -9.59 -9.54
C SER A 67 17.80 -10.96 -10.20
N THR A 68 16.95 -11.80 -9.62
CA THR A 68 16.47 -13.01 -10.26
C THR A 68 15.35 -12.63 -11.21
N PRO A 69 15.37 -13.08 -12.48
CA PRO A 69 14.18 -12.96 -13.32
C PRO A 69 13.07 -13.70 -12.58
N PHE A 70 12.06 -12.96 -12.12
CA PHE A 70 10.89 -13.48 -11.41
C PHE A 70 10.19 -14.61 -12.19
N PHE A 71 10.54 -14.76 -13.48
CA PHE A 71 10.19 -15.87 -14.36
C PHE A 71 10.44 -17.28 -13.78
N PHE A 72 11.45 -17.52 -12.94
CA PHE A 72 11.73 -18.89 -12.43
C PHE A 72 10.90 -19.33 -11.21
N SER A 73 10.22 -18.39 -10.53
CA SER A 73 9.25 -18.70 -9.46
C SER A 73 7.91 -18.00 -9.69
N TYR A 74 7.65 -17.56 -10.93
CA TYR A 74 6.32 -17.15 -11.34
C TYR A 74 5.53 -18.42 -11.64
N ASN A 75 4.85 -18.95 -10.62
CA ASN A 75 3.79 -19.91 -10.89
C ASN A 75 2.51 -19.11 -11.21
N PRO A 76 2.07 -19.04 -12.49
CA PRO A 76 0.83 -18.37 -12.87
C PRO A 76 -0.40 -19.00 -12.19
N ALA A 77 -0.30 -20.23 -11.66
CA ALA A 77 -1.37 -20.88 -10.91
C ALA A 77 -1.44 -20.45 -9.43
N LYS A 78 -0.39 -19.83 -8.87
CA LYS A 78 -0.39 -19.30 -7.49
C LYS A 78 -0.53 -17.79 -7.42
N THR A 79 -0.13 -17.08 -8.47
CA THR A 79 -0.50 -15.68 -8.63
C THR A 79 -1.94 -15.65 -9.10
N LYS A 80 -2.91 -15.46 -8.19
CA LYS A 80 -4.20 -15.00 -8.67
C LYS A 80 -3.92 -13.66 -9.35
N PRO A 81 -4.11 -13.52 -10.67
CA PRO A 81 -4.14 -12.19 -11.24
C PRO A 81 -5.16 -11.42 -10.43
N PHE A 82 -4.89 -10.15 -10.12
CA PHE A 82 -5.83 -9.28 -9.42
C PHE A 82 -7.01 -9.01 -10.37
N THR A 83 -7.81 -10.06 -10.56
CA THR A 83 -9.02 -10.22 -11.37
C THR A 83 -10.21 -10.37 -10.45
N ARG A 84 -9.99 -10.34 -9.12
CA ARG A 84 -11.09 -9.94 -8.25
C ARG A 84 -11.45 -8.53 -8.73
N PRO A 85 -12.72 -8.28 -9.12
CA PRO A 85 -13.16 -6.92 -9.36
C PRO A 85 -12.69 -6.11 -8.16
N MET A 86 -12.11 -4.92 -8.36
CA MET A 86 -11.69 -4.03 -7.27
C MET A 86 -12.85 -3.98 -6.28
N ALA A 87 -12.76 -4.82 -5.26
CA ALA A 87 -13.89 -5.05 -4.40
C ALA A 87 -13.96 -3.76 -3.61
N LEU A 88 -15.16 -3.19 -3.58
CA LEU A 88 -15.58 -2.01 -2.85
C LEU A 88 -15.41 -2.21 -1.32
N SER A 89 -14.26 -2.71 -0.89
CA SER A 89 -13.99 -3.10 0.48
C SER A 89 -13.48 -1.87 1.21
N SER A 90 -14.44 -1.22 1.86
CA SER A 90 -14.23 -0.23 2.90
C SER A 90 -13.50 1.03 2.43
N LYS A 91 -14.31 1.95 1.90
CA LYS A 91 -13.96 3.35 1.69
C LYS A 91 -13.53 4.00 3.01
N LEU A 92 -12.29 3.77 3.43
CA LEU A 92 -11.60 4.70 4.31
C LEU A 92 -10.80 5.62 3.40
N LEU A 93 -11.45 6.70 3.00
CA LEU A 93 -10.80 7.84 2.37
C LEU A 93 -9.78 8.36 3.39
N MET A 94 -8.51 8.01 3.24
CA MET A 94 -7.47 8.64 4.05
C MET A 94 -7.26 10.06 3.52
N ARG A 95 -7.93 11.00 4.18
CA ARG A 95 -7.38 12.29 4.56
C ARG A 95 -7.39 12.35 6.08
#